data_AF-A0A651DYR7-F1
#
_entry.id   AF-A0A651DYR7-F1
#
_cell.length_a   1.000
_cell.length_b   1.000
_cell.length_c   1.000
_cell.angle_alpha   90.00
_cell.angle_beta   90.00
_cell.angle_gamma   90.00
#
_symmetry.space_group_name_H-M   'P 1'
#
loop_
_entity.id
_entity.type
_entity.pdbx_description
1 polymer ?
#
loop_
_entity_poly.entity_id
_entity_poly.type
_entity_poly.pdbx_seq_one_letter_code
_entity_poly.pdbx_strand_id
1 'polypeptide(L)'
;MQNLNNLPATPQTDTNQLQSPAAPAKPADIAYVESVEALAYLSGVKIATVIGYNPGSTKGGGTYIHQPGTGGLRVGEWLFQPGQTVTPHHFGAIDGSWDEDSYDALDAFFKFCGTRESRDYAVYAGGAFGTRNTLLVEGLSGIYSFDLSIKALAPMDDVMVARNCDKSRWTGKIVFACSAHPWLPRRTGVNGLRIEGGREAHFCDIEAYRGSGWAVYYAAGNNNMSSIGRITASDMGASTRDDTQSHKVTAVGYVNRELNTLWQNTTIQLSENSVIPSEAHQLQRSFWISAAKEPYKILSVNRENNTITVYPMIPDAEQTLDAQHLVFGGGICNYAGGHTAKGRIGHVSTMRSGIGLWITGQSTCNVDGHTGQSNAIDIVMGSNPQNVFGGGFIGSIYSEWSRIADLIFTSQTSSQYSYGSIFGSCTNLDFSKWFSLNYKRTNTLPRRGGKQYFPITFMNGGHLWSPVGDEVSLQDRTTYTASTRSALPHLGRPLRNNTEIFLSHDKASEVFKGRQPVTFYLYGTRGRNGSYHQEIPIRCGKDYTINGKEGPIMFPNMNAPVTIYAVLEDGTNWRVTYTEHQVL
;
A
#
# COMPACT_ATOMS: atom_id res chain seq x y z
N MET A 1 -16.65 -27.45 53.22
CA MET A 1 -15.76 -28.22 52.34
C MET A 1 -14.35 -28.08 52.91
N GLN A 2 -13.99 -28.96 53.83
CA GLN A 2 -13.08 -30.10 53.62
C GLN A 2 -11.60 -29.68 53.35
N ASN A 3 -10.82 -29.88 54.43
CA ASN A 3 -9.37 -30.03 54.65
C ASN A 3 -8.49 -30.40 53.44
N LEU A 4 -7.35 -29.75 53.21
CA LEU A 4 -6.02 -29.90 53.87
C LEU A 4 -5.32 -31.24 53.60
N ASN A 5 -4.17 -31.12 52.91
CA ASN A 5 -2.92 -31.90 52.97
C ASN A 5 -2.99 -33.42 53.22
N ASN A 6 -2.43 -34.21 52.29
CA ASN A 6 -1.36 -35.16 52.60
C ASN A 6 -0.69 -35.71 51.33
N LEU A 7 0.64 -35.53 51.27
CA LEU A 7 1.59 -36.31 50.46
C LEU A 7 1.51 -37.80 50.80
N PRO A 8 2.01 -38.67 49.92
CA PRO A 8 2.91 -39.70 50.43
C PRO A 8 4.25 -39.75 49.70
N ALA A 9 5.25 -40.00 50.54
CA ALA A 9 6.64 -40.24 50.22
C ALA A 9 6.87 -41.63 49.59
N THR A 10 8.00 -41.69 48.90
CA THR A 10 8.86 -42.80 48.47
C THR A 10 8.57 -44.18 49.09
N PRO A 11 8.40 -45.26 48.28
CA PRO A 11 8.48 -46.62 48.80
C PRO A 11 9.94 -47.05 48.94
N GLN A 12 10.33 -47.39 50.17
CA GLN A 12 11.51 -48.19 50.49
C GLN A 12 11.27 -49.64 50.04
N THR A 13 12.33 -50.22 49.48
CA THR A 13 12.43 -51.59 48.97
C THR A 13 12.51 -52.59 50.12
N ASP A 14 11.56 -53.54 50.18
CA ASP A 14 11.72 -54.78 50.93
C ASP A 14 12.13 -55.91 49.98
N THR A 15 13.41 -56.28 50.09
CA THR A 15 13.97 -57.53 49.57
C THR A 15 13.50 -58.70 50.42
N ASN A 16 12.56 -59.50 49.90
CA ASN A 16 12.55 -60.97 49.97
C ASN A 16 11.15 -61.50 49.60
N GLN A 17 10.98 -61.93 48.35
CA GLN A 17 10.21 -63.14 48.01
C GLN A 17 10.45 -63.51 46.54
N LEU A 18 11.10 -64.65 46.36
CA LEU A 18 11.41 -65.25 45.07
C LEU A 18 10.32 -66.26 44.67
N GLN A 19 9.96 -66.18 43.39
CA GLN A 19 9.45 -67.24 42.49
C GLN A 19 7.95 -67.55 42.41
N SER A 20 7.32 -66.94 41.41
CA SER A 20 6.86 -67.64 40.21
C SER A 20 7.09 -66.72 39.00
N PRO A 21 7.43 -67.20 37.80
CA PRO A 21 7.66 -66.34 36.66
C PRO A 21 6.31 -65.71 36.24
N ALA A 22 6.03 -64.52 36.75
CA ALA A 22 5.03 -63.67 36.15
C ALA A 22 5.45 -63.46 34.70
N ALA A 23 4.50 -63.69 33.79
CA ALA A 23 4.63 -63.37 32.38
C ALA A 23 5.36 -62.03 32.20
N PRO A 24 6.21 -61.86 31.17
CA PRO A 24 6.85 -60.58 30.92
C PRO A 24 5.76 -59.51 30.97
N ALA A 25 5.89 -58.57 31.90
CA ALA A 25 5.01 -57.42 31.98
C ALA A 25 4.92 -56.88 30.55
N LYS A 26 3.70 -56.84 29.99
CA LYS A 26 3.49 -56.30 28.65
C LYS A 26 4.29 -55.00 28.56
N PRO A 27 5.18 -54.83 27.57
CA PRO A 27 5.83 -53.54 27.40
C PRO A 27 4.72 -52.50 27.37
N ALA A 28 4.83 -51.47 28.20
CA ALA A 28 3.83 -50.42 28.22
C ALA A 28 3.74 -49.87 26.79
N ASP A 29 2.55 -49.97 26.15
CA ASP A 29 2.35 -49.51 24.77
C ASP A 29 2.60 -47.98 24.65
N ILE A 30 2.62 -47.28 25.80
CA ILE A 30 2.82 -45.84 25.94
C ILE A 30 4.01 -45.56 26.87
N ALA A 31 4.95 -44.73 26.43
CA ALA A 31 6.05 -44.21 27.25
C ALA A 31 5.91 -42.70 27.50
N TYR A 32 6.51 -42.21 28.58
CA TYR A 32 6.66 -40.78 28.87
C TYR A 32 8.15 -40.44 28.93
N VAL A 33 8.57 -39.43 28.19
CA VAL A 33 9.97 -39.01 28.12
C VAL A 33 10.13 -37.51 28.29
N GLU A 34 11.25 -37.08 28.88
CA GLU A 34 11.50 -35.67 29.19
C GLU A 34 11.85 -34.82 27.96
N SER A 35 12.42 -35.43 26.91
CA SER A 35 12.92 -34.72 25.74
C SER A 35 12.69 -35.46 24.42
N VAL A 36 12.83 -34.74 23.31
CA VAL A 36 12.77 -35.33 21.96
C VAL A 36 13.94 -36.28 21.71
N GLU A 37 15.14 -35.96 22.21
CA GLU A 37 16.33 -36.83 22.09
C GLU A 37 16.08 -38.21 22.74
N ALA A 38 15.34 -38.25 23.84
CA ALA A 38 15.01 -39.48 24.55
C ALA A 38 14.16 -40.46 23.72
N LEU A 39 13.44 -39.98 22.68
CA LEU A 39 12.67 -40.84 21.77
C LEU A 39 13.55 -41.84 21.01
N ALA A 40 14.78 -41.46 20.66
CA ALA A 40 15.69 -42.30 19.89
C ALA A 40 16.13 -43.57 20.64
N TYR A 41 16.03 -43.56 21.98
CA TYR A 41 16.44 -44.67 22.83
C TYR A 41 15.26 -45.58 23.25
N LEU A 42 14.03 -45.22 22.89
CA LEU A 42 12.86 -46.06 23.16
C LEU A 42 12.83 -47.28 22.24
N SER A 43 12.54 -48.46 22.82
CA SER A 43 12.36 -49.71 22.07
C SER A 43 11.11 -50.46 22.55
N GLY A 44 10.37 -51.08 21.63
CA GLY A 44 9.18 -51.89 21.94
C GLY A 44 7.91 -51.11 22.31
N VAL A 45 7.93 -49.78 22.23
CA VAL A 45 6.80 -48.89 22.54
C VAL A 45 6.18 -48.35 21.25
N LYS A 46 4.84 -48.20 21.20
CA LYS A 46 4.13 -47.69 20.00
C LYS A 46 3.78 -46.22 20.07
N ILE A 47 3.62 -45.67 21.26
CA ILE A 47 3.25 -44.27 21.50
C ILE A 47 4.16 -43.68 22.58
N ALA A 48 4.64 -42.47 22.39
CA ALA A 48 5.43 -41.76 23.39
C ALA A 48 4.89 -40.35 23.60
N THR A 49 4.73 -39.94 24.85
CA THR A 49 4.43 -38.55 25.21
C THR A 49 5.72 -37.87 25.67
N VAL A 50 6.10 -36.82 24.95
CA VAL A 50 7.29 -36.02 25.21
C VAL A 50 6.90 -34.76 25.98
N ILE A 51 7.60 -34.45 27.07
CA ILE A 51 7.31 -33.25 27.89
C ILE A 51 7.73 -31.96 27.17
N GLY A 52 8.94 -31.93 26.58
CA GLY A 52 9.43 -30.79 25.82
C GLY A 52 10.51 -31.16 24.81
N TYR A 53 10.96 -30.19 24.03
CA TYR A 53 11.98 -30.44 23.01
C TYR A 53 13.33 -30.83 23.65
N ASN A 54 13.76 -30.07 24.66
CA ASN A 54 14.98 -30.29 25.44
C ASN A 54 14.63 -30.73 26.87
N PRO A 55 15.54 -31.44 27.57
CA PRO A 55 15.38 -31.75 28.99
C PRO A 55 15.13 -30.48 29.81
N GLY A 56 14.11 -30.49 30.68
CA GLY A 56 13.71 -29.33 31.49
C GLY A 56 12.85 -28.28 30.78
N SER A 57 12.61 -28.40 29.47
CA SER A 57 11.63 -27.59 28.74
C SER A 57 10.24 -28.21 28.83
N THR A 58 9.20 -27.37 28.87
CA THR A 58 7.79 -27.78 28.71
C THR A 58 7.21 -27.42 27.34
N LYS A 59 8.06 -26.95 26.42
CA LYS A 59 7.68 -26.48 25.08
C LYS A 59 8.22 -27.40 24.00
N GLY A 60 7.46 -27.56 22.92
CA GLY A 60 7.84 -28.43 21.80
C GLY A 60 7.67 -29.92 22.09
N GLY A 61 6.95 -30.27 23.16
CA GLY A 61 6.55 -31.64 23.48
C GLY A 61 5.19 -31.98 22.88
N GLY A 62 4.79 -33.24 23.04
CA GLY A 62 3.50 -33.76 22.61
C GLY A 62 3.55 -35.26 22.35
N THR A 63 2.56 -35.79 21.65
CA THR A 63 2.43 -37.23 21.42
C THR A 63 3.08 -37.64 20.10
N TYR A 64 3.91 -38.67 20.14
CA TYR A 64 4.57 -39.27 19.00
C TYR A 64 4.13 -40.73 18.84
N ILE A 65 3.98 -41.17 17.60
CA ILE A 65 3.61 -42.53 17.24
C ILE A 65 4.79 -43.16 16.54
N HIS A 66 5.19 -44.35 16.95
CA HIS A 66 6.21 -45.13 16.25
C HIS A 66 5.64 -45.58 14.91
N GLN A 67 6.15 -45.01 13.83
CA GLN A 67 5.68 -45.28 12.48
C GLN A 67 6.84 -45.08 11.51
N PRO A 68 7.54 -46.15 11.07
CA PRO A 68 8.59 -46.03 10.05
C PRO A 68 8.05 -45.39 8.77
N GLY A 69 8.77 -44.40 8.22
CA GLY A 69 8.33 -43.68 7.01
C GLY A 69 8.99 -42.31 6.83
N THR A 70 8.64 -41.61 5.76
CA THR A 70 9.33 -40.37 5.32
C THR A 70 8.50 -39.08 5.42
N GLY A 71 7.19 -39.14 5.72
CA GLY A 71 6.31 -37.96 5.71
C GLY A 71 5.82 -37.50 7.09
N GLY A 72 5.64 -36.19 7.29
CA GLY A 72 5.17 -35.57 8.53
C GLY A 72 6.30 -35.03 9.42
N LEU A 73 5.96 -34.43 10.55
CA LEU A 73 6.95 -33.94 11.51
C LEU A 73 7.53 -35.13 12.30
N ARG A 74 8.84 -35.38 12.17
CA ARG A 74 9.45 -36.63 12.64
C ARG A 74 10.74 -36.44 13.43
N VAL A 75 11.00 -37.43 14.28
CA VAL A 75 12.26 -37.62 15.00
C VAL A 75 12.63 -39.09 14.87
N GLY A 76 13.53 -39.40 13.93
CA GLY A 76 13.81 -40.79 13.56
C GLY A 76 12.56 -41.51 13.06
N GLU A 77 12.22 -42.64 13.67
CA GLU A 77 11.02 -43.44 13.34
C GLU A 77 9.73 -42.94 14.01
N TRP A 78 9.82 -41.88 14.82
CA TRP A 78 8.69 -41.33 15.55
C TRP A 78 8.04 -40.19 14.78
N LEU A 79 6.74 -40.34 14.49
CA LEU A 79 5.90 -39.32 13.86
C LEU A 79 5.16 -38.53 14.94
N PHE A 80 5.28 -37.21 14.93
CA PHE A 80 4.44 -36.35 15.74
C PHE A 80 2.98 -36.54 15.31
N GLN A 81 2.11 -36.93 16.24
CA GLN A 81 0.76 -37.37 15.92
C GLN A 81 -0.02 -36.27 15.17
N PRO A 82 -0.55 -36.55 13.97
CA PRO A 82 -1.41 -35.64 13.22
C PRO A 82 -2.60 -35.14 14.03
N GLY A 83 -3.05 -33.91 13.74
CA GLY A 83 -4.11 -33.22 14.48
C GLY A 83 -3.65 -32.48 15.74
N GLN A 84 -2.40 -32.67 16.18
CA GLN A 84 -1.80 -31.83 17.22
C GLN A 84 -1.32 -30.48 16.66
N THR A 85 -1.08 -29.53 17.56
CA THR A 85 -0.54 -28.21 17.22
C THR A 85 0.97 -28.26 17.05
N VAL A 86 1.46 -27.83 15.89
CA VAL A 86 2.89 -27.65 15.61
C VAL A 86 3.27 -26.19 15.85
N THR A 87 4.40 -25.99 16.52
CA THR A 87 4.96 -24.69 16.91
C THR A 87 6.47 -24.66 16.66
N PRO A 88 7.12 -23.48 16.58
CA PRO A 88 8.57 -23.36 16.43
C PRO A 88 9.37 -24.12 17.49
N HIS A 89 8.81 -24.32 18.70
CA HIS A 89 9.49 -25.05 19.77
C HIS A 89 9.69 -26.54 19.45
N HIS A 90 8.88 -27.13 18.57
CA HIS A 90 9.08 -28.50 18.08
C HIS A 90 10.29 -28.63 17.15
N PHE A 91 10.91 -27.51 16.79
CA PHE A 91 12.12 -27.41 15.99
C PHE A 91 13.29 -26.86 16.82
N GLY A 92 13.14 -26.79 18.14
CA GLY A 92 14.18 -26.32 19.06
C GLY A 92 14.25 -24.80 19.27
N ALA A 93 13.23 -24.04 18.86
CA ALA A 93 13.19 -22.61 19.15
C ALA A 93 13.15 -22.38 20.67
N ILE A 94 14.04 -21.53 21.17
CA ILE A 94 14.13 -21.21 22.60
C ILE A 94 13.24 -20.01 22.86
N ASP A 95 12.30 -20.13 23.80
CA ASP A 95 11.53 -18.97 24.27
C ASP A 95 12.29 -18.32 25.42
N GLY A 96 12.70 -17.06 25.29
CA GLY A 96 13.38 -16.42 26.41
C GLY A 96 14.04 -15.08 26.16
N SER A 97 14.49 -14.77 24.94
CA SER A 97 14.91 -13.41 24.65
C SER A 97 15.02 -13.15 23.16
N TRP A 98 14.75 -11.91 22.81
CA TRP A 98 15.18 -11.28 21.57
C TRP A 98 16.68 -11.31 21.33
N ASP A 99 17.49 -11.81 22.27
CA ASP A 99 18.94 -11.73 22.25
C ASP A 99 19.60 -13.04 21.80
N GLU A 100 18.83 -14.14 21.76
CA GLU A 100 19.28 -15.44 21.25
C GLU A 100 18.84 -15.67 19.81
N ASP A 101 19.73 -16.27 19.02
CA ASP A 101 19.46 -16.58 17.62
C ASP A 101 18.68 -17.89 17.50
N SER A 102 17.43 -17.80 17.07
CA SER A 102 16.55 -18.94 16.81
C SER A 102 16.40 -19.23 15.31
N TYR A 103 17.30 -18.72 14.46
CA TYR A 103 17.20 -18.84 13.01
C TYR A 103 16.99 -20.28 12.54
N ASP A 104 17.86 -21.23 12.93
CA ASP A 104 17.80 -22.61 12.42
C ASP A 104 16.46 -23.29 12.76
N ALA A 105 15.95 -23.06 13.97
CA ALA A 105 14.67 -23.59 14.41
C ALA A 105 13.48 -22.96 13.65
N LEU A 106 13.51 -21.64 13.44
CA LEU A 106 12.47 -20.94 12.69
C LEU A 106 12.49 -21.29 11.20
N ASP A 107 13.66 -21.41 10.60
CA ASP A 107 13.84 -21.84 9.22
C ASP A 107 13.32 -23.27 9.01
N ALA A 108 13.66 -24.20 9.91
CA ALA A 108 13.11 -25.56 9.89
C ALA A 108 11.58 -25.58 10.05
N PHE A 109 11.04 -24.76 10.96
CA PHE A 109 9.60 -24.61 11.15
C PHE A 109 8.90 -24.09 9.88
N PHE A 110 9.41 -23.02 9.25
CA PHE A 110 8.80 -22.46 8.04
C PHE A 110 8.95 -23.39 6.83
N LYS A 111 10.08 -24.09 6.70
CA LYS A 111 10.25 -25.16 5.70
C LYS A 111 9.21 -26.25 5.87
N PHE A 112 8.95 -26.70 7.10
CA PHE A 112 7.88 -27.65 7.37
C PHE A 112 6.50 -27.08 6.97
N CYS A 113 6.20 -25.82 7.31
CA CYS A 113 4.93 -25.18 6.95
C CYS A 113 4.67 -25.11 5.43
N GLY A 114 5.73 -25.09 4.62
CA GLY A 114 5.66 -25.14 3.16
C GLY A 114 5.42 -26.54 2.58
N THR A 115 5.54 -27.62 3.37
CA THR A 115 5.31 -28.97 2.88
C THR A 115 3.82 -29.34 2.88
N ARG A 116 3.46 -30.39 2.13
CA ARG A 116 2.07 -30.87 2.04
C ARG A 116 1.59 -31.44 3.37
N GLU A 117 2.50 -32.06 4.13
CA GLU A 117 2.22 -32.74 5.39
C GLU A 117 1.89 -31.78 6.52
N SER A 118 2.31 -30.50 6.44
CA SER A 118 1.90 -29.47 7.40
C SER A 118 0.38 -29.30 7.53
N ARG A 119 -0.37 -29.68 6.48
CA ARG A 119 -1.83 -29.59 6.42
C ARG A 119 -2.54 -30.58 7.35
N ASP A 120 -1.83 -31.60 7.82
CA ASP A 120 -2.35 -32.58 8.78
C ASP A 120 -2.27 -32.07 10.23
N TYR A 121 -1.78 -30.84 10.44
CA TYR A 121 -1.56 -30.23 11.73
C TYR A 121 -2.22 -28.86 11.84
N ALA A 122 -2.57 -28.46 13.07
CA ALA A 122 -2.82 -27.06 13.37
C ALA A 122 -1.47 -26.35 13.53
N VAL A 123 -1.22 -25.27 12.78
CA VAL A 123 0.05 -24.55 12.86
C VAL A 123 -0.11 -23.25 13.63
N TYR A 124 0.64 -23.12 14.72
CA TYR A 124 0.67 -21.92 15.55
C TYR A 124 2.12 -21.51 15.85
N ALA A 125 2.53 -20.34 15.37
CA ALA A 125 3.83 -19.75 15.69
C ALA A 125 3.64 -18.60 16.67
N GLY A 126 3.90 -18.85 17.95
CA GLY A 126 3.83 -17.86 19.01
C GLY A 126 5.17 -17.75 19.75
N GLY A 127 5.57 -16.53 20.10
CA GLY A 127 6.78 -16.28 20.91
C GLY A 127 7.62 -15.10 20.44
N ALA A 128 8.69 -14.81 21.18
CA ALA A 128 9.65 -13.76 20.87
C ALA A 128 11.02 -14.37 20.55
N PHE A 129 11.55 -14.07 19.36
CA PHE A 129 12.75 -14.71 18.83
C PHE A 129 13.72 -13.68 18.26
N GLY A 130 15.01 -13.85 18.51
CA GLY A 130 16.06 -13.18 17.75
C GLY A 130 16.43 -13.99 16.51
N THR A 131 16.88 -13.31 15.46
CA THR A 131 17.45 -13.96 14.27
C THR A 131 18.64 -13.20 13.72
N ARG A 132 19.69 -13.91 13.31
CA ARG A 132 20.85 -13.32 12.63
C ARG A 132 20.77 -13.38 11.10
N ASN A 133 19.80 -14.09 10.54
CA ASN A 133 19.61 -14.23 9.10
C ASN A 133 18.16 -13.94 8.71
N THR A 134 17.93 -13.62 7.44
CA THR A 134 16.58 -13.43 6.90
C THR A 134 15.75 -14.72 7.00
N LEU A 135 14.55 -14.63 7.57
CA LEU A 135 13.61 -15.75 7.62
C LEU A 135 12.87 -15.89 6.30
N LEU A 136 12.93 -17.07 5.69
CA LEU A 136 12.21 -17.37 4.45
C LEU A 136 10.96 -18.20 4.74
N VAL A 137 9.80 -17.62 4.45
CA VAL A 137 8.49 -18.27 4.52
C VAL A 137 8.03 -18.55 3.10
N GLU A 138 8.15 -19.80 2.64
CA GLU A 138 7.91 -20.15 1.24
C GLU A 138 6.88 -21.26 1.06
N GLY A 139 5.98 -21.11 0.08
CA GLY A 139 5.08 -22.18 -0.36
C GLY A 139 3.89 -22.48 0.55
N LEU A 140 3.62 -21.62 1.53
CA LEU A 140 2.47 -21.78 2.43
C LEU A 140 1.16 -21.68 1.62
N SER A 141 0.22 -22.59 1.89
CA SER A 141 -1.04 -22.71 1.11
C SER A 141 -2.26 -23.14 1.94
N GLY A 142 -2.15 -23.08 3.27
CA GLY A 142 -3.22 -23.35 4.23
C GLY A 142 -3.53 -22.18 5.17
N ILE A 143 -4.07 -22.51 6.34
CA ILE A 143 -4.36 -21.54 7.42
C ILE A 143 -3.27 -21.65 8.49
N TYR A 144 -2.68 -20.53 8.85
CA TYR A 144 -1.60 -20.45 9.83
C TYR A 144 -1.91 -19.33 10.83
N SER A 145 -1.58 -19.57 12.10
CA SER A 145 -1.71 -18.57 13.17
C SER A 145 -0.32 -18.11 13.61
N PHE A 146 -0.05 -16.83 13.47
CA PHE A 146 1.24 -16.21 13.75
C PHE A 146 1.05 -15.08 14.78
N ASP A 147 1.60 -15.28 15.97
CA ASP A 147 1.71 -14.31 17.06
C ASP A 147 3.19 -14.18 17.45
N LEU A 148 3.99 -13.69 16.50
CA LEU A 148 5.44 -13.67 16.55
C LEU A 148 6.00 -12.29 16.87
N SER A 149 7.10 -12.24 17.60
CA SER A 149 7.94 -11.05 17.75
C SER A 149 9.37 -11.37 17.36
N ILE A 150 9.81 -10.91 16.18
CA ILE A 150 11.13 -11.20 15.62
C ILE A 150 12.05 -9.98 15.73
N LYS A 151 13.26 -10.16 16.25
CA LYS A 151 14.30 -9.12 16.29
C LYS A 151 15.49 -9.48 15.41
N ALA A 152 15.92 -8.54 14.59
CA ALA A 152 17.18 -8.68 13.85
C ALA A 152 18.38 -8.47 14.79
N LEU A 153 19.24 -9.49 14.89
CA LEU A 153 20.45 -9.51 15.70
C LEU A 153 21.71 -9.12 14.95
N ALA A 154 21.67 -9.17 13.62
CA ALA A 154 22.77 -8.84 12.72
C ALA A 154 22.28 -7.99 11.54
N PRO A 155 23.18 -7.34 10.78
CA PRO A 155 22.82 -6.62 9.57
C PRO A 155 22.12 -7.52 8.54
N MET A 156 20.94 -7.10 8.05
CA MET A 156 20.17 -7.83 7.04
C MET A 156 19.24 -6.90 6.26
N ASP A 157 18.96 -7.26 5.01
CA ASP A 157 18.06 -6.48 4.16
C ASP A 157 16.59 -6.66 4.56
N ASP A 158 16.14 -7.91 4.70
CA ASP A 158 14.76 -8.23 5.06
C ASP A 158 14.78 -9.09 6.32
N VAL A 159 14.00 -8.75 7.35
CA VAL A 159 13.87 -9.63 8.53
C VAL A 159 13.10 -10.91 8.15
N MET A 160 12.06 -10.77 7.32
CA MET A 160 11.28 -11.89 6.80
C MET A 160 10.90 -11.68 5.33
N VAL A 161 10.95 -12.75 4.55
CA VAL A 161 10.47 -12.82 3.16
C VAL A 161 9.36 -13.85 3.07
N ALA A 162 8.16 -13.43 2.66
CA ALA A 162 7.06 -14.30 2.30
C ALA A 162 7.05 -14.51 0.79
N ARG A 163 7.34 -15.73 0.33
CA ARG A 163 7.49 -16.06 -1.09
C ARG A 163 6.50 -17.15 -1.52
N ASN A 164 5.85 -16.98 -2.67
CA ASN A 164 5.00 -18.01 -3.28
C ASN A 164 3.93 -18.58 -2.33
N CYS A 165 3.38 -17.74 -1.44
CA CYS A 165 2.44 -18.14 -0.38
C CYS A 165 0.98 -18.07 -0.87
N ASP A 166 0.73 -18.57 -2.08
CA ASP A 166 -0.55 -18.45 -2.77
C ASP A 166 -1.71 -19.04 -1.95
N LYS A 167 -2.82 -18.30 -1.86
CA LYS A 167 -4.05 -18.68 -1.14
C LYS A 167 -3.88 -19.00 0.34
N SER A 168 -2.72 -18.69 0.92
CA SER A 168 -2.51 -18.86 2.35
C SER A 168 -3.32 -17.84 3.15
N ARG A 169 -3.70 -18.22 4.37
CA ARG A 169 -4.38 -17.34 5.32
C ARG A 169 -3.63 -17.30 6.63
N TRP A 170 -3.02 -16.16 6.91
CA TRP A 170 -2.27 -15.89 8.13
C TRP A 170 -3.18 -15.11 9.07
N THR A 171 -3.25 -15.55 10.31
CA THR A 171 -4.04 -14.93 11.39
C THR A 171 -3.12 -14.50 12.52
N GLY A 172 -3.54 -13.55 13.36
CA GLY A 172 -2.73 -13.03 14.46
C GLY A 172 -1.95 -11.77 14.08
N LYS A 173 -0.75 -11.61 14.63
CA LYS A 173 0.14 -10.46 14.43
C LYS A 173 1.62 -10.86 14.42
N ILE A 174 2.40 -10.26 13.52
CA ILE A 174 3.86 -10.35 13.54
C ILE A 174 4.46 -8.98 13.87
N VAL A 175 5.34 -8.94 14.86
CA VAL A 175 6.10 -7.76 15.28
C VAL A 175 7.55 -7.90 14.83
N PHE A 176 8.08 -6.90 14.12
CA PHE A 176 9.46 -6.84 13.67
C PHE A 176 10.24 -5.72 14.39
N ALA A 177 11.14 -6.12 15.27
CA ALA A 177 12.18 -5.24 15.81
C ALA A 177 13.38 -5.25 14.87
N CYS A 178 13.35 -4.41 13.82
CA CYS A 178 14.36 -4.41 12.77
C CYS A 178 15.74 -3.99 13.29
N SER A 179 15.81 -3.26 14.40
CA SER A 179 17.07 -3.02 15.09
C SER A 179 16.88 -2.74 16.58
N ALA A 180 17.91 -3.06 17.37
CA ALA A 180 18.01 -2.59 18.75
C ALA A 180 18.20 -1.07 18.84
N HIS A 181 18.83 -0.45 17.84
CA HIS A 181 19.19 0.96 17.87
C HIS A 181 18.08 1.87 17.32
N PRO A 182 17.75 2.97 18.01
CA PRO A 182 16.76 3.92 17.51
C PRO A 182 17.31 4.78 16.35
N TRP A 183 18.63 5.01 16.33
CA TRP A 183 19.32 5.88 15.38
C TRP A 183 19.51 5.20 14.03
N LEU A 184 19.04 5.84 12.96
CA LEU A 184 19.08 5.31 11.60
C LEU A 184 20.45 4.73 11.15
N PRO A 185 21.62 5.39 11.37
CA PRO A 185 22.90 4.88 10.88
C PRO A 185 23.43 3.67 11.67
N ARG A 186 22.74 3.26 12.74
CA ARG A 186 23.07 2.07 13.53
C ARG A 186 22.03 0.94 13.36
N ARG A 187 21.04 1.13 12.49
CA ARG A 187 20.01 0.12 12.25
C ARG A 187 20.60 -1.07 11.49
N THR A 188 20.25 -2.25 11.93
CA THR A 188 20.77 -3.53 11.43
C THR A 188 19.85 -4.14 10.37
N GLY A 189 18.54 -4.12 10.59
CA GLY A 189 17.54 -4.53 9.60
C GLY A 189 17.06 -3.37 8.74
N VAL A 190 16.98 -3.59 7.43
CA VAL A 190 16.41 -2.60 6.49
C VAL A 190 14.88 -2.69 6.50
N ASN A 191 14.31 -3.81 6.08
CA ASN A 191 12.87 -4.00 5.95
C ASN A 191 12.33 -5.03 6.95
N GLY A 192 11.05 -4.88 7.35
CA GLY A 192 10.36 -5.87 8.16
C GLY A 192 9.95 -7.09 7.33
N LEU A 193 8.92 -6.94 6.51
CA LEU A 193 8.37 -7.99 5.66
C LEU A 193 8.46 -7.62 4.16
N ARG A 194 9.05 -8.53 3.39
CA ARG A 194 8.98 -8.53 1.93
C ARG A 194 7.98 -9.58 1.44
N ILE A 195 7.08 -9.21 0.54
CA ILE A 195 6.10 -10.13 -0.06
C ILE A 195 6.40 -10.35 -1.54
N GLU A 196 6.60 -11.60 -1.96
CA GLU A 196 6.91 -12.00 -3.33
C GLU A 196 5.97 -13.11 -3.82
N GLY A 197 5.09 -12.81 -4.76
CA GLY A 197 4.22 -13.85 -5.36
C GLY A 197 3.22 -14.47 -4.38
N GLY A 198 2.41 -13.68 -3.68
CA GLY A 198 1.36 -14.16 -2.77
C GLY A 198 -0.05 -13.96 -3.35
N ARG A 199 -0.37 -14.59 -4.49
CA ARG A 199 -1.69 -14.42 -5.11
C ARG A 199 -2.78 -14.92 -4.17
N GLU A 200 -3.83 -14.12 -3.98
CA GLU A 200 -4.99 -14.45 -3.11
C GLU A 200 -4.57 -14.78 -1.66
N ALA A 201 -3.37 -14.39 -1.24
CA ALA A 201 -2.90 -14.59 0.13
C ALA A 201 -3.50 -13.54 1.08
N HIS A 202 -3.78 -13.95 2.31
CA HIS A 202 -4.20 -13.08 3.40
C HIS A 202 -3.11 -13.05 4.46
N PHE A 203 -2.33 -11.98 4.52
CA PHE A 203 -1.31 -11.75 5.54
C PHE A 203 -1.96 -11.13 6.79
N CYS A 204 -1.43 -11.48 7.96
CA CYS A 204 -1.91 -11.02 9.26
C CYS A 204 -1.54 -9.55 9.53
N ASP A 205 -1.81 -9.07 10.74
CA ASP A 205 -1.37 -7.74 11.16
C ASP A 205 0.15 -7.68 11.29
N ILE A 206 0.75 -6.57 10.86
CA ILE A 206 2.19 -6.33 10.94
C ILE A 206 2.45 -5.10 11.81
N GLU A 207 3.38 -5.24 12.75
CA GLU A 207 4.03 -4.11 13.40
C GLU A 207 5.52 -4.16 13.10
N ALA A 208 6.12 -3.04 12.72
CA ALA A 208 7.57 -2.97 12.56
C ALA A 208 8.11 -1.66 13.13
N TYR A 209 9.32 -1.72 13.67
CA TYR A 209 9.99 -0.51 14.12
C TYR A 209 11.51 -0.57 14.00
N ARG A 210 12.11 0.62 13.93
CA ARG A 210 13.56 0.84 13.88
C ARG A 210 14.26 0.12 12.71
N GLY A 211 13.60 0.04 11.57
CA GLY A 211 14.20 -0.39 10.30
C GLY A 211 14.65 0.81 9.46
N SER A 212 15.69 0.66 8.66
CA SER A 212 16.14 1.75 7.77
C SER A 212 15.35 1.82 6.45
N GLY A 213 14.51 0.84 6.15
CA GLY A 213 13.66 0.75 4.97
C GLY A 213 12.16 0.70 5.33
N TRP A 214 11.45 -0.28 4.79
CA TRP A 214 9.99 -0.42 4.84
C TRP A 214 9.52 -1.42 5.90
N ALA A 215 8.41 -1.14 6.59
CA ALA A 215 7.78 -2.16 7.44
C ALA A 215 7.26 -3.31 6.58
N VAL A 216 6.61 -2.97 5.47
CA VAL A 216 6.15 -3.92 4.46
C VAL A 216 6.44 -3.39 3.07
N TYR A 217 6.92 -4.25 2.17
CA TYR A 217 6.84 -3.93 0.75
C TYR A 217 6.56 -5.17 -0.12
N TYR A 218 5.86 -4.94 -1.22
CA TYR A 218 5.56 -5.96 -2.22
C TYR A 218 6.65 -5.97 -3.28
N ALA A 219 7.41 -7.05 -3.42
CA ALA A 219 8.41 -7.17 -4.47
C ALA A 219 7.81 -7.68 -5.80
N ALA A 220 8.67 -8.10 -6.74
CA ALA A 220 8.24 -8.69 -7.99
C ALA A 220 7.47 -10.01 -7.77
N GLY A 221 6.60 -10.37 -8.73
CA GLY A 221 5.77 -11.58 -8.69
C GLY A 221 4.27 -11.29 -8.68
N ASN A 222 3.45 -12.34 -8.87
CA ASN A 222 2.00 -12.21 -8.93
C ASN A 222 1.40 -12.09 -7.52
N ASN A 223 1.09 -10.87 -7.11
CA ASN A 223 0.53 -10.55 -5.79
C ASN A 223 -0.97 -10.17 -5.89
N ASN A 224 -1.65 -10.61 -6.95
CA ASN A 224 -3.03 -10.24 -7.24
C ASN A 224 -3.98 -10.65 -6.12
N MET A 225 -4.92 -9.77 -5.78
CA MET A 225 -5.93 -10.03 -4.75
C MET A 225 -5.35 -10.40 -3.37
N SER A 226 -4.06 -10.15 -3.15
CA SER A 226 -3.47 -10.30 -1.83
C SER A 226 -4.04 -9.26 -0.87
N SER A 227 -4.16 -9.64 0.39
CA SER A 227 -4.51 -8.70 1.45
C SER A 227 -3.55 -8.80 2.60
N ILE A 228 -3.37 -7.69 3.29
CA ILE A 228 -2.59 -7.62 4.52
C ILE A 228 -3.43 -6.92 5.57
N GLY A 229 -3.29 -7.37 6.83
CA GLY A 229 -3.95 -6.78 7.98
C GLY A 229 -3.50 -5.34 8.26
N ARG A 230 -3.74 -4.90 9.48
CA ARG A 230 -3.28 -3.59 9.97
C ARG A 230 -1.76 -3.53 9.92
N ILE A 231 -1.22 -2.37 9.51
CA ILE A 231 0.21 -2.10 9.52
C ILE A 231 0.50 -0.98 10.51
N THR A 232 1.34 -1.24 11.49
CA THR A 232 1.84 -0.23 12.43
C THR A 232 3.35 -0.09 12.23
N ALA A 233 3.81 1.11 11.90
CA ALA A 233 5.23 1.37 11.65
C ALA A 233 5.71 2.55 12.49
N SER A 234 6.82 2.37 13.21
CA SER A 234 7.44 3.47 13.96
C SER A 234 8.94 3.54 13.72
N ASP A 235 9.45 4.75 13.49
CA ASP A 235 10.87 4.95 13.21
C ASP A 235 11.36 4.07 12.06
N MET A 236 10.59 3.99 10.97
CA MET A 236 10.95 3.24 9.76
C MET A 236 11.42 4.19 8.67
N GLY A 237 12.56 3.92 8.04
CA GLY A 237 13.09 4.80 7.00
C GLY A 237 13.69 6.11 7.50
N ALA A 238 13.95 7.01 6.57
CA ALA A 238 14.54 8.32 6.79
C ALA A 238 13.47 9.44 6.71
N SER A 239 13.13 10.02 7.87
CA SER A 239 12.03 10.98 8.04
C SER A 239 12.44 12.45 8.06
N THR A 240 13.67 12.80 7.64
CA THR A 240 14.31 14.13 7.79
C THR A 240 14.38 14.66 9.23
N ARG A 241 14.06 13.82 10.24
CA ARG A 241 14.11 14.13 11.67
C ARG A 241 15.48 14.05 12.29
N ASP A 242 16.37 13.29 11.70
CA ASP A 242 17.74 13.19 12.16
C ASP A 242 18.56 14.36 11.61
N ASP A 243 18.82 15.35 12.47
CA ASP A 243 19.86 16.38 12.25
C ASP A 243 21.26 15.73 12.18
N THR A 244 21.36 14.47 12.63
CA THR A 244 22.52 13.59 12.47
C THR A 244 22.65 13.17 11.00
N GLN A 245 23.86 13.24 10.47
CA GLN A 245 24.23 13.19 9.03
C GLN A 245 23.80 11.93 8.23
N SER A 246 23.01 11.02 8.79
CA SER A 246 22.76 9.64 8.36
C SER A 246 22.25 9.40 6.93
N HIS A 247 21.86 10.44 6.21
CA HIS A 247 21.34 10.40 4.83
C HIS A 247 21.32 11.81 4.21
N LYS A 248 22.22 12.68 4.71
CA LYS A 248 22.50 13.96 4.06
C LYS A 248 23.34 13.67 2.83
N VAL A 249 22.92 14.21 1.69
CA VAL A 249 23.67 14.12 0.45
C VAL A 249 24.04 15.52 0.01
N THR A 250 25.29 15.74 -0.34
CA THR A 250 25.78 17.06 -0.76
C THR A 250 25.87 17.08 -2.27
N ALA A 251 25.09 17.95 -2.91
CA ALA A 251 25.16 18.15 -4.34
C ALA A 251 26.40 19.00 -4.69
N VAL A 252 27.18 18.56 -5.68
CA VAL A 252 28.37 19.28 -6.19
C VAL A 252 28.22 19.67 -7.66
N GLY A 253 27.15 19.24 -8.32
CA GLY A 253 26.83 19.65 -9.68
C GLY A 253 25.45 19.19 -10.13
N TYR A 254 24.92 19.87 -11.14
CA TYR A 254 23.62 19.58 -11.74
C TYR A 254 23.76 19.54 -13.26
N VAL A 255 23.13 18.57 -13.89
CA VAL A 255 23.02 18.46 -15.34
C VAL A 255 21.55 18.32 -15.69
N ASN A 256 20.97 19.39 -16.20
CA ASN A 256 19.59 19.42 -16.64
C ASN A 256 19.43 18.81 -18.04
N ARG A 257 18.39 17.98 -18.18
CA ARG A 257 17.91 17.50 -19.47
C ARG A 257 16.52 18.07 -19.71
N GLU A 258 16.49 19.24 -20.33
CA GLU A 258 15.24 19.93 -20.64
C GLU A 258 14.57 19.31 -21.88
N LEU A 259 13.31 18.88 -21.73
CA LEU A 259 12.46 18.39 -22.80
C LEU A 259 11.05 18.95 -22.60
N ASN A 260 10.32 19.21 -23.69
CA ASN A 260 8.89 19.59 -23.64
C ASN A 260 7.97 18.39 -23.34
N THR A 261 8.42 17.45 -22.52
CA THR A 261 7.72 16.20 -22.20
C THR A 261 7.96 15.82 -20.75
N LEU A 262 7.21 14.84 -20.26
CA LEU A 262 7.39 14.15 -18.98
C LEU A 262 8.75 13.43 -18.81
N TRP A 263 9.61 13.44 -19.83
CA TRP A 263 10.95 12.84 -19.80
C TRP A 263 12.07 13.78 -19.35
N GLN A 264 11.75 15.05 -19.08
CA GLN A 264 12.71 15.97 -18.48
C GLN A 264 13.22 15.45 -17.13
N ASN A 265 14.48 15.70 -16.82
CA ASN A 265 15.08 15.27 -15.55
C ASN A 265 16.33 16.08 -15.24
N THR A 266 16.81 15.95 -14.01
CA THR A 266 18.11 16.46 -13.60
C THR A 266 18.95 15.33 -13.05
N THR A 267 20.18 15.20 -13.54
CA THR A 267 21.20 14.38 -12.90
C THR A 267 21.99 15.25 -11.94
N ILE A 268 22.03 14.83 -10.68
CA ILE A 268 22.72 15.50 -9.58
C ILE A 268 24.00 14.72 -9.32
N GLN A 269 25.14 15.40 -9.40
CA GLN A 269 26.42 14.88 -8.95
C GLN A 269 26.53 15.09 -7.45
N LEU A 270 26.82 14.03 -6.70
CA LEU A 270 27.00 14.10 -5.25
C LEU A 270 28.49 14.10 -4.90
N SER A 271 28.82 14.70 -3.75
CA SER A 271 30.18 14.61 -3.18
C SER A 271 30.47 13.17 -2.77
N GLU A 272 31.73 12.74 -2.85
CA GLU A 272 32.21 11.41 -2.41
C GLU A 272 31.81 11.06 -0.97
N ASN A 273 31.66 12.06 -0.09
CA ASN A 273 31.24 11.87 1.30
C ASN A 273 29.71 11.68 1.48
N SER A 274 28.92 11.72 0.40
CA SER A 274 27.47 11.56 0.47
C SER A 274 27.10 10.12 0.77
N VAL A 275 26.19 9.92 1.73
CA VAL A 275 25.73 8.59 2.12
C VAL A 275 24.54 8.18 1.27
N ILE A 276 24.75 7.25 0.34
CA ILE A 276 23.70 6.61 -0.45
C ILE A 276 23.39 5.21 0.11
N PRO A 277 22.17 4.93 0.57
CA PRO A 277 21.80 3.60 1.07
C PRO A 277 21.90 2.46 0.02
N SER A 278 21.96 1.22 0.50
CA SER A 278 21.98 0.00 -0.32
C SER A 278 20.71 -0.18 -1.16
N GLU A 279 20.71 -1.09 -2.13
CA GLU A 279 19.55 -1.34 -3.00
C GLU A 279 18.32 -1.85 -2.26
N ALA A 280 18.52 -2.52 -1.12
CA ALA A 280 17.46 -3.00 -0.25
C ALA A 280 16.50 -1.89 0.22
N HIS A 281 16.97 -0.64 0.25
CA HIS A 281 16.17 0.54 0.60
C HIS A 281 15.20 0.97 -0.51
N GLN A 282 15.33 0.38 -1.71
CA GLN A 282 14.48 0.67 -2.87
C GLN A 282 14.50 2.15 -3.24
N LEU A 283 15.67 2.76 -3.46
CA LEU A 283 15.80 4.22 -3.69
C LEU A 283 15.03 4.76 -4.90
N GLN A 284 14.70 3.92 -5.89
CA GLN A 284 13.75 4.26 -6.96
C GLN A 284 12.30 4.41 -6.46
N ARG A 285 12.05 4.18 -5.17
CA ARG A 285 10.84 4.44 -4.38
C ARG A 285 11.24 5.33 -3.21
N SER A 286 11.91 6.42 -3.52
CA SER A 286 12.31 7.44 -2.57
C SER A 286 12.28 8.82 -3.21
N PHE A 287 12.47 9.84 -2.39
CA PHE A 287 12.54 11.23 -2.77
C PHE A 287 13.87 11.84 -2.37
N TRP A 288 14.37 12.71 -3.22
CA TRP A 288 15.39 13.68 -2.88
C TRP A 288 14.69 15.00 -2.57
N ILE A 289 15.06 15.64 -1.48
CA ILE A 289 14.46 16.89 -1.00
C ILE A 289 15.49 18.00 -1.21
N SER A 290 15.13 19.02 -1.99
CA SER A 290 15.99 20.17 -2.24
C SER A 290 16.15 21.06 -0.99
N ALA A 291 17.09 22.01 -1.02
CA ALA A 291 17.30 22.97 0.07
C ALA A 291 16.08 23.90 0.23
N ALA A 292 15.35 24.11 -0.86
CA ALA A 292 14.06 24.79 -0.86
C ALA A 292 12.90 23.94 -0.29
N LYS A 293 13.20 22.74 0.21
CA LYS A 293 12.25 21.73 0.72
C LYS A 293 11.26 21.21 -0.32
N GLU A 294 11.64 21.28 -1.60
CA GLU A 294 10.83 20.75 -2.69
C GLU A 294 11.14 19.25 -2.89
N PRO A 295 10.13 18.38 -2.94
CA PRO A 295 10.34 16.96 -3.15
C PRO A 295 10.51 16.63 -4.64
N TYR A 296 11.55 15.86 -4.95
CA TYR A 296 11.81 15.31 -6.27
C TYR A 296 11.88 13.79 -6.22
N LYS A 297 11.16 13.13 -7.12
CA LYS A 297 11.17 11.68 -7.25
C LYS A 297 12.51 11.22 -7.79
N ILE A 298 13.17 10.31 -7.08
CA ILE A 298 14.37 9.64 -7.60
C ILE A 298 13.97 8.63 -8.68
N LEU A 299 14.52 8.78 -9.88
CA LEU A 299 14.31 7.87 -11.01
C LEU A 299 15.40 6.78 -11.06
N SER A 300 16.64 7.14 -10.78
CA SER A 300 17.78 6.22 -10.78
C SER A 300 18.91 6.72 -9.87
N VAL A 301 19.75 5.79 -9.44
CA VAL A 301 20.93 6.03 -8.62
C VAL A 301 22.10 5.30 -9.27
N ASN A 302 23.21 5.99 -9.50
CA ASN A 302 24.46 5.40 -9.95
C ASN A 302 25.50 5.55 -8.83
N ARG A 303 25.86 4.44 -8.19
CA ARG A 303 26.78 4.46 -7.04
C ARG A 303 28.24 4.65 -7.46
N GLU A 304 28.65 4.11 -8.60
CA GLU A 304 30.03 4.21 -9.10
C GLU A 304 30.39 5.67 -9.40
N ASN A 305 29.46 6.41 -10.00
CA ASN A 305 29.64 7.82 -10.31
C ASN A 305 29.09 8.75 -9.22
N ASN A 306 28.51 8.20 -8.15
CA ASN A 306 27.87 8.92 -7.06
C ASN A 306 26.85 9.98 -7.55
N THR A 307 25.92 9.55 -8.42
CA THR A 307 24.89 10.42 -8.99
C THR A 307 23.47 9.91 -8.74
N ILE A 308 22.54 10.86 -8.69
CA ILE A 308 21.11 10.58 -8.60
C ILE A 308 20.41 11.33 -9.72
N THR A 309 19.52 10.66 -10.44
CA THR A 309 18.65 11.30 -11.44
C THR A 309 17.26 11.46 -10.86
N VAL A 310 16.71 12.68 -10.94
CA VAL A 310 15.41 13.02 -10.34
C VAL A 310 14.41 13.61 -11.33
N TYR A 311 13.14 13.54 -10.95
CA TYR A 311 12.01 14.17 -11.62
C TYR A 311 11.11 14.93 -10.63
N PRO A 312 10.52 16.08 -11.00
CA PRO A 312 10.74 16.82 -12.24
C PRO A 312 12.17 17.35 -12.36
N MET A 313 12.50 18.00 -13.48
CA MET A 313 13.77 18.70 -13.58
C MET A 313 13.86 19.79 -12.49
N ILE A 314 15.04 20.00 -11.92
CA ILE A 314 15.32 21.02 -10.90
C ILE A 314 15.59 22.36 -11.61
N PRO A 315 14.76 23.40 -11.39
CA PRO A 315 15.00 24.73 -11.94
C PRO A 315 16.32 25.33 -11.45
N ASP A 316 16.93 26.23 -12.23
CA ASP A 316 18.22 26.84 -11.86
C ASP A 316 18.15 27.59 -10.54
N ALA A 317 17.00 28.19 -10.24
CA ALA A 317 16.75 28.90 -8.98
C ALA A 317 16.76 27.98 -7.73
N GLU A 318 16.63 26.65 -7.90
CA GLU A 318 16.64 25.66 -6.81
C GLU A 318 17.95 24.85 -6.75
N GLN A 319 18.87 25.04 -7.70
CA GLN A 319 20.13 24.30 -7.78
C GLN A 319 21.16 24.84 -6.78
N THR A 320 21.06 24.38 -5.54
CA THR A 320 21.99 24.74 -4.46
C THR A 320 23.04 23.65 -4.27
N LEU A 321 24.31 24.04 -4.09
CA LEU A 321 25.42 23.13 -3.77
C LEU A 321 25.60 22.98 -2.25
N ASP A 322 24.52 22.58 -1.56
CA ASP A 322 24.49 22.43 -0.09
C ASP A 322 23.98 21.03 0.29
N ALA A 323 23.93 20.73 1.59
CA ALA A 323 23.37 19.50 2.14
C ALA A 323 21.87 19.38 1.86
N GLN A 324 21.50 18.26 1.26
CA GLN A 324 20.16 17.87 0.86
C GLN A 324 19.77 16.60 1.60
N HIS A 325 18.50 16.22 1.55
CA HIS A 325 18.01 15.05 2.28
C HIS A 325 17.42 14.00 1.35
N LEU A 326 17.67 12.72 1.68
CA LEU A 326 16.93 11.61 1.13
C LEU A 326 15.78 11.21 2.05
N VAL A 327 14.61 10.94 1.46
CA VAL A 327 13.43 10.39 2.14
C VAL A 327 13.10 9.05 1.51
N PHE A 328 13.27 7.98 2.29
CA PHE A 328 13.11 6.58 1.86
C PHE A 328 12.56 5.72 3.00
N GLY A 329 12.03 4.55 2.65
CA GLY A 329 11.45 3.63 3.62
C GLY A 329 10.18 4.18 4.29
N GLY A 330 9.65 3.44 5.26
CA GLY A 330 8.53 3.85 6.09
C GLY A 330 7.52 2.73 6.34
N GLY A 331 6.23 3.00 6.20
CA GLY A 331 5.18 2.03 6.51
C GLY A 331 5.06 0.96 5.45
N ILE A 332 4.37 1.25 4.36
CA ILE A 332 4.16 0.27 3.29
C ILE A 332 4.46 0.84 1.91
N CYS A 333 5.18 0.06 1.11
CA CYS A 333 5.33 0.29 -0.32
C CYS A 333 4.67 -0.85 -1.11
N ASN A 334 3.53 -0.55 -1.73
CA ASN A 334 2.87 -1.48 -2.63
C ASN A 334 3.54 -1.41 -4.00
N TYR A 335 4.67 -2.12 -4.19
CA TYR A 335 5.48 -2.07 -5.40
C TYR A 335 4.97 -3.02 -6.50
N ALA A 336 4.61 -2.43 -7.64
CA ALA A 336 4.01 -3.07 -8.81
C ALA A 336 5.05 -3.70 -9.77
N GLY A 337 5.95 -4.54 -9.24
CA GLY A 337 6.84 -5.40 -10.03
C GLY A 337 6.14 -6.67 -10.54
N GLY A 338 4.91 -6.90 -10.09
CA GLY A 338 3.95 -7.82 -10.67
C GLY A 338 2.54 -7.41 -10.29
N HIS A 339 1.55 -8.08 -10.87
CA HIS A 339 0.15 -7.66 -10.77
C HIS A 339 -0.34 -7.76 -9.31
N THR A 340 -0.66 -6.63 -8.67
CA THR A 340 -1.36 -6.51 -7.36
C THR A 340 -2.79 -6.02 -7.54
N ALA A 341 -3.45 -6.42 -8.63
CA ALA A 341 -4.80 -5.97 -8.93
C ALA A 341 -5.76 -6.34 -7.79
N LYS A 342 -6.49 -5.33 -7.30
CA LYS A 342 -7.54 -5.47 -6.29
C LYS A 342 -7.05 -5.98 -4.92
N GLY A 343 -5.83 -5.62 -4.53
CA GLY A 343 -5.35 -5.92 -3.18
C GLY A 343 -6.07 -5.11 -2.09
N ARG A 344 -6.02 -5.59 -0.84
CA ARG A 344 -6.55 -4.86 0.32
C ARG A 344 -5.46 -4.66 1.38
N ILE A 345 -5.30 -3.45 1.86
CA ILE A 345 -4.39 -3.11 2.96
C ILE A 345 -5.27 -2.68 4.13
N GLY A 346 -5.05 -3.25 5.32
CA GLY A 346 -5.70 -2.78 6.54
C GLY A 346 -5.30 -1.34 6.88
N HIS A 347 -5.67 -0.89 8.07
CA HIS A 347 -5.30 0.46 8.51
C HIS A 347 -3.78 0.61 8.62
N VAL A 348 -3.23 1.69 8.06
CA VAL A 348 -1.79 2.00 8.10
C VAL A 348 -1.54 3.11 9.11
N SER A 349 -0.90 2.80 10.23
CA SER A 349 -0.53 3.75 11.28
C SER A 349 0.98 3.94 11.28
N THR A 350 1.47 5.12 10.89
CA THR A 350 2.90 5.40 10.75
C THR A 350 3.35 6.59 11.58
N MET A 351 4.45 6.42 12.30
CA MET A 351 5.02 7.45 13.16
C MET A 351 6.52 7.63 12.91
N ARG A 352 6.98 8.89 12.80
CA ARG A 352 8.39 9.27 12.60
C ARG A 352 9.10 8.54 11.45
N SER A 353 8.34 8.17 10.43
CA SER A 353 8.79 7.36 9.31
C SER A 353 9.10 8.20 8.07
N GLY A 354 9.85 7.64 7.12
CA GLY A 354 10.12 8.30 5.84
C GLY A 354 8.82 8.58 5.09
N ILE A 355 8.21 7.51 4.58
CA ILE A 355 6.99 7.54 3.78
C ILE A 355 5.95 6.62 4.43
N GLY A 356 4.82 7.15 4.86
CA GLY A 356 3.80 6.36 5.55
C GLY A 356 3.18 5.28 4.66
N LEU A 357 2.60 5.68 3.54
CA LEU A 357 1.89 4.83 2.59
C LEU A 357 2.27 5.19 1.16
N TRP A 358 2.83 4.24 0.41
CA TRP A 358 3.10 4.41 -1.02
C TRP A 358 2.33 3.40 -1.87
N ILE A 359 1.40 3.89 -2.69
CA ILE A 359 0.62 3.11 -3.65
C ILE A 359 1.16 3.34 -5.07
N THR A 360 1.82 2.35 -5.67
CA THR A 360 2.63 2.57 -6.90
C THR A 360 1.98 2.08 -8.22
N GLY A 361 0.95 1.24 -8.19
CA GLY A 361 0.49 0.45 -9.37
C GLY A 361 -0.60 1.06 -10.26
N GLN A 362 -0.68 0.56 -11.50
CA GLN A 362 -1.81 0.75 -12.43
C GLN A 362 -3.07 0.04 -11.97
N SER A 363 -2.91 -1.16 -11.39
CA SER A 363 -4.01 -1.90 -10.77
C SER A 363 -3.95 -1.63 -9.27
N THR A 364 -5.03 -1.10 -8.71
CA THR A 364 -4.97 -0.44 -7.41
C THR A 364 -5.46 -1.32 -6.26
N CYS A 365 -5.06 -0.91 -5.06
CA CYS A 365 -5.51 -1.50 -3.80
C CYS A 365 -6.50 -0.58 -3.08
N ASN A 366 -7.31 -1.18 -2.21
CA ASN A 366 -8.10 -0.46 -1.23
C ASN A 366 -7.35 -0.46 0.10
N VAL A 367 -7.31 0.69 0.75
CA VAL A 367 -6.70 0.88 2.07
C VAL A 367 -7.81 1.25 3.05
N ASP A 368 -7.93 0.50 4.14
CA ASP A 368 -8.99 0.75 5.13
C ASP A 368 -8.84 2.15 5.75
N GLY A 369 -7.60 2.60 5.98
CA GLY A 369 -7.29 3.96 6.45
C GLY A 369 -5.79 4.23 6.61
N HIS A 370 -5.44 5.49 6.80
CA HIS A 370 -4.10 5.98 7.06
C HIS A 370 -4.09 6.98 8.22
N THR A 371 -3.16 6.80 9.15
CA THR A 371 -2.87 7.74 10.25
C THR A 371 -1.36 7.98 10.30
N GLY A 372 -0.94 9.19 9.96
CA GLY A 372 0.45 9.60 9.94
C GLY A 372 0.77 10.60 11.05
N GLN A 373 1.88 10.41 11.77
CA GLN A 373 2.39 11.38 12.73
C GLN A 373 3.89 11.61 12.56
N SER A 374 4.30 12.86 12.35
CA SER A 374 5.71 13.27 12.23
C SER A 374 6.51 12.52 11.15
N ASN A 375 5.85 12.00 10.11
CA ASN A 375 6.55 11.40 8.97
C ASN A 375 7.17 12.48 8.08
N ALA A 376 8.11 12.13 7.20
CA ALA A 376 8.54 13.08 6.16
C ALA A 376 7.41 13.30 5.15
N ILE A 377 6.87 12.21 4.63
CA ILE A 377 5.73 12.20 3.71
C ILE A 377 4.71 11.18 4.23
N ASP A 378 3.43 11.55 4.34
CA ASP A 378 2.41 10.61 4.80
C ASP A 378 1.96 9.68 3.68
N ILE A 379 1.47 10.22 2.55
CA ILE A 379 0.91 9.45 1.44
C ILE A 379 1.61 9.77 0.12
N VAL A 380 1.93 8.74 -0.65
CA VAL A 380 2.44 8.85 -2.02
C VAL A 380 1.62 7.99 -2.96
N MET A 381 1.20 8.58 -4.08
CA MET A 381 0.41 7.90 -5.10
C MET A 381 1.11 7.94 -6.47
N GLY A 382 1.07 6.80 -7.17
CA GLY A 382 1.79 6.55 -8.41
C GLY A 382 3.23 6.07 -8.16
N SER A 383 3.84 5.41 -9.14
CA SER A 383 5.27 5.01 -9.05
C SER A 383 6.19 6.06 -9.66
N ASN A 384 5.89 6.43 -10.91
CA ASN A 384 6.71 7.22 -11.80
C ASN A 384 5.79 8.14 -12.61
N PRO A 385 6.31 9.31 -13.04
CA PRO A 385 5.57 10.26 -13.89
C PRO A 385 5.00 9.64 -15.16
N GLN A 386 5.71 8.65 -15.72
CA GLN A 386 5.35 8.00 -16.97
C GLN A 386 4.27 6.92 -16.81
N ASN A 387 4.08 6.42 -15.59
CA ASN A 387 3.16 5.34 -15.32
C ASN A 387 1.77 5.89 -15.02
N VAL A 388 0.77 5.35 -15.72
CA VAL A 388 -0.63 5.59 -15.39
C VAL A 388 -0.89 5.06 -13.98
N PHE A 389 -1.58 5.86 -13.17
CA PHE A 389 -2.07 5.42 -11.88
C PHE A 389 -3.58 5.15 -11.99
N GLY A 390 -4.03 3.95 -11.60
CA GLY A 390 -5.40 3.51 -11.84
C GLY A 390 -6.46 4.00 -10.85
N GLY A 391 -6.09 4.76 -9.82
CA GLY A 391 -7.01 5.26 -8.79
C GLY A 391 -7.28 4.26 -7.65
N GLY A 392 -7.18 4.65 -6.39
CA GLY A 392 -7.42 3.75 -5.23
C GLY A 392 -8.37 4.36 -4.19
N PHE A 393 -8.88 3.54 -3.28
CA PHE A 393 -9.69 3.99 -2.15
C PHE A 393 -8.87 4.00 -0.86
N ILE A 394 -8.92 5.10 -0.10
CA ILE A 394 -8.39 5.19 1.26
C ILE A 394 -9.54 5.64 2.17
N GLY A 395 -9.96 4.79 3.11
CA GLY A 395 -11.21 4.97 3.84
C GLY A 395 -11.22 6.10 4.87
N SER A 396 -10.14 6.28 5.61
CA SER A 396 -9.97 7.40 6.56
C SER A 396 -8.55 7.93 6.49
N ILE A 397 -8.37 9.25 6.45
CA ILE A 397 -7.04 9.88 6.42
C ILE A 397 -6.92 10.88 7.56
N TYR A 398 -5.84 10.73 8.33
CA TYR A 398 -5.36 11.70 9.30
C TYR A 398 -3.85 11.88 9.16
N SER A 399 -3.43 13.14 9.07
CA SER A 399 -2.03 13.53 8.92
C SER A 399 -1.68 14.58 9.97
N GLU A 400 -0.67 14.30 10.78
CA GLU A 400 -0.22 15.19 11.84
C GLU A 400 1.29 15.46 11.71
N TRP A 401 1.64 16.74 11.56
CA TRP A 401 3.02 17.20 11.55
C TRP A 401 3.92 16.50 10.52
N SER A 402 3.37 16.15 9.35
CA SER A 402 4.19 15.79 8.20
C SER A 402 5.21 16.91 7.94
N ARG A 403 6.47 16.54 7.74
CA ARG A 403 7.58 17.50 7.66
C ARG A 403 7.74 18.12 6.28
N ILE A 404 7.47 17.34 5.25
CA ILE A 404 7.58 17.75 3.84
C ILE A 404 6.19 17.83 3.21
N ALA A 405 5.42 16.75 3.26
CA ALA A 405 4.14 16.67 2.57
C ALA A 405 3.16 15.73 3.26
N ASP A 406 1.87 16.06 3.22
CA ASP A 406 0.79 15.12 3.55
C ASP A 406 0.59 14.16 2.36
N LEU A 407 0.66 14.69 1.15
CA LEU A 407 0.40 13.94 -0.07
C LEU A 407 1.38 14.33 -1.18
N ILE A 408 1.95 13.32 -1.84
CA ILE A 408 2.63 13.50 -3.13
C ILE A 408 1.96 12.64 -4.21
N PHE A 409 1.53 13.28 -5.29
CA PHE A 409 1.04 12.63 -6.50
C PHE A 409 2.14 12.65 -7.57
N THR A 410 2.60 11.47 -7.98
CA THR A 410 3.77 11.33 -8.85
C THR A 410 3.43 11.12 -10.32
N SER A 411 2.25 10.60 -10.65
CA SER A 411 1.86 10.24 -12.02
C SER A 411 1.39 11.48 -12.82
N GLN A 412 1.86 11.61 -14.07
CA GLN A 412 1.54 12.73 -14.96
C GLN A 412 0.68 12.32 -16.17
N THR A 413 0.56 11.02 -16.46
CA THR A 413 -0.15 10.54 -17.63
C THR A 413 -1.66 10.66 -17.42
N SER A 414 -2.24 11.73 -17.95
CA SER A 414 -3.68 11.90 -18.08
C SER A 414 -4.22 10.89 -19.09
N SER A 415 -4.76 9.78 -18.63
CA SER A 415 -5.83 9.19 -19.43
C SER A 415 -7.11 9.95 -19.07
N GLN A 416 -7.88 10.38 -20.07
CA GLN A 416 -9.25 10.91 -19.88
C GLN A 416 -10.20 9.88 -19.21
N TYR A 417 -9.66 8.72 -18.78
CA TYR A 417 -10.33 7.57 -18.19
C TYR A 417 -9.75 7.16 -16.83
N SER A 418 -8.81 7.91 -16.22
CA SER A 418 -8.33 7.61 -14.86
C SER A 418 -9.35 8.11 -13.83
N TYR A 419 -10.48 7.39 -13.72
CA TYR A 419 -11.35 7.44 -12.54
C TYR A 419 -10.54 6.82 -11.39
N GLY A 420 -10.18 7.53 -10.34
CA GLY A 420 -11.08 8.16 -9.39
C GLY A 420 -10.59 7.72 -8.02
N SER A 421 -9.42 8.23 -7.59
CA SER A 421 -8.98 7.96 -6.23
C SER A 421 -9.99 8.59 -5.29
N ILE A 422 -10.42 7.86 -4.26
CA ILE A 422 -11.37 8.35 -3.27
C ILE A 422 -10.72 8.33 -1.91
N PHE A 423 -10.64 9.49 -1.28
CA PHE A 423 -10.19 9.62 0.10
C PHE A 423 -11.38 9.93 0.99
N GLY A 424 -11.62 9.08 1.99
CA GLY A 424 -12.44 9.47 3.12
C GLY A 424 -11.59 10.23 4.13
N SER A 425 -12.05 11.39 4.56
CA SER A 425 -11.58 12.02 5.80
C SER A 425 -12.76 12.71 6.49
N CYS A 426 -12.78 12.59 7.81
CA CYS A 426 -13.69 13.32 8.69
C CYS A 426 -13.02 14.57 9.30
N THR A 427 -11.73 14.77 9.07
CA THR A 427 -10.95 15.91 9.56
C THR A 427 -10.59 16.87 8.43
N ASN A 428 -10.16 18.07 8.79
CA ASN A 428 -9.68 19.03 7.80
C ASN A 428 -8.30 18.62 7.27
N LEU A 429 -8.16 18.60 5.94
CA LEU A 429 -6.92 18.29 5.22
C LEU A 429 -6.18 19.60 4.86
N ASP A 430 -4.85 19.61 4.96
CA ASP A 430 -4.01 20.77 4.61
C ASP A 430 -3.49 20.67 3.17
N PHE A 431 -4.22 21.26 2.22
CA PHE A 431 -3.84 21.25 0.81
C PHE A 431 -2.54 21.98 0.49
N SER A 432 -2.04 22.84 1.40
CA SER A 432 -0.75 23.51 1.21
C SER A 432 0.41 22.50 1.22
N LYS A 433 0.20 21.34 1.86
CA LYS A 433 1.15 20.22 1.94
C LYS A 433 0.92 19.12 0.91
N TRP A 434 0.11 19.41 -0.11
CA TRP A 434 -0.13 18.49 -1.22
C TRP A 434 0.74 18.91 -2.42
N PHE A 435 1.42 17.93 -3.01
CA PHE A 435 2.37 18.13 -4.10
C PHE A 435 2.01 17.24 -5.29
N SER A 436 1.73 17.85 -6.43
CA SER A 436 1.76 17.16 -7.72
C SER A 436 3.12 17.38 -8.37
N LEU A 437 3.81 16.29 -8.73
CA LEU A 437 5.07 16.36 -9.46
C LEU A 437 4.81 16.71 -10.92
N ASN A 438 4.58 17.99 -11.21
CA ASN A 438 4.41 18.50 -12.57
C ASN A 438 5.75 18.82 -13.22
N TYR A 439 5.79 18.72 -14.56
CA TYR A 439 6.96 19.14 -15.33
C TYR A 439 7.36 20.59 -14.97
N LYS A 440 8.64 20.81 -14.71
CA LYS A 440 9.22 22.13 -14.40
C LYS A 440 10.11 22.58 -15.58
N ARG A 441 10.39 23.87 -15.69
CA ARG A 441 11.36 24.42 -16.65
C ARG A 441 12.50 25.09 -15.91
N THR A 442 13.59 25.33 -16.61
CA THR A 442 14.81 25.93 -16.07
C THR A 442 14.53 27.27 -15.37
N ASN A 443 13.63 28.07 -15.94
CA ASN A 443 13.18 29.36 -15.41
C ASN A 443 11.91 29.29 -14.52
N THR A 444 11.47 28.09 -14.13
CA THR A 444 10.32 27.96 -13.23
C THR A 444 10.69 28.48 -11.87
N LEU A 445 9.95 29.49 -11.40
CA LEU A 445 10.16 30.04 -10.08
C LEU A 445 9.75 29.01 -9.01
N PRO A 446 10.41 29.01 -7.83
CA PRO A 446 9.96 28.24 -6.69
C PRO A 446 8.49 28.53 -6.39
N ARG A 447 7.74 27.50 -5.97
CA ARG A 447 6.29 27.58 -5.80
C ARG A 447 5.92 28.73 -4.86
N ARG A 448 5.14 29.69 -5.35
CA ARG A 448 4.35 30.62 -4.55
C ARG A 448 2.92 30.10 -4.63
N GLY A 449 2.34 29.66 -3.50
CA GLY A 449 1.10 28.88 -3.40
C GLY A 449 0.07 29.11 -4.52
N GLY A 450 -0.43 28.01 -5.11
CA GLY A 450 -1.40 28.01 -6.20
C GLY A 450 -2.13 26.67 -6.29
N LYS A 451 -3.32 26.68 -6.93
CA LYS A 451 -4.15 25.48 -7.14
C LYS A 451 -3.39 24.46 -8.01
N GLN A 452 -3.20 23.24 -7.50
CA GLN A 452 -2.67 22.10 -8.25
C GLN A 452 -3.81 21.12 -8.53
N TYR A 453 -3.84 20.54 -9.73
CA TYR A 453 -4.80 19.49 -10.07
C TYR A 453 -4.38 18.17 -9.43
N PHE A 454 -5.31 17.51 -8.76
CA PHE A 454 -5.14 16.17 -8.22
C PHE A 454 -6.30 15.30 -8.70
N PRO A 455 -6.06 14.13 -9.34
CA PRO A 455 -7.12 13.23 -9.78
C PRO A 455 -7.72 12.43 -8.59
N ILE A 456 -8.14 13.13 -7.55
CA ILE A 456 -8.61 12.58 -6.28
C ILE A 456 -9.92 13.27 -5.92
N THR A 457 -10.95 12.46 -5.68
CA THR A 457 -12.17 12.90 -4.99
C THR A 457 -11.98 12.65 -3.51
N PHE A 458 -12.31 13.60 -2.64
CA PHE A 458 -12.05 13.41 -1.22
C PHE A 458 -13.10 14.07 -0.33
N MET A 459 -13.36 13.47 0.83
CA MET A 459 -14.12 14.11 1.89
C MET A 459 -13.18 14.97 2.74
N ASN A 460 -13.57 16.20 3.03
CA ASN A 460 -12.82 17.14 3.87
C ASN A 460 -13.79 17.96 4.71
N GLY A 461 -13.68 17.87 6.04
CA GLY A 461 -14.61 18.55 6.95
C GLY A 461 -16.08 18.16 6.76
N GLY A 462 -16.36 16.95 6.25
CA GLY A 462 -17.72 16.48 5.93
C GLY A 462 -18.24 16.85 4.54
N HIS A 463 -17.49 17.59 3.74
CA HIS A 463 -17.84 17.97 2.37
C HIS A 463 -17.10 17.12 1.33
N LEU A 464 -17.75 16.79 0.22
CA LEU A 464 -17.12 16.06 -0.89
C LEU A 464 -16.47 17.05 -1.86
N TRP A 465 -15.20 16.84 -2.19
CA TRP A 465 -14.43 17.67 -3.13
C TRP A 465 -14.10 16.88 -4.38
N SER A 466 -14.13 17.57 -5.53
CA SER A 466 -13.80 16.99 -6.82
C SER A 466 -12.31 17.15 -7.16
N PRO A 467 -11.80 16.39 -8.16
CA PRO A 467 -10.42 16.51 -8.65
C PRO A 467 -9.95 17.91 -9.07
N VAL A 468 -10.88 18.83 -9.36
CA VAL A 468 -10.56 20.23 -9.69
C VAL A 468 -10.37 21.12 -8.45
N GLY A 469 -10.47 20.56 -7.25
CA GLY A 469 -10.25 21.28 -6.00
C GLY A 469 -11.39 22.24 -5.64
N ASP A 470 -12.58 21.99 -6.19
CA ASP A 470 -13.81 22.70 -5.85
C ASP A 470 -14.74 21.73 -5.11
N GLU A 471 -15.43 22.25 -4.08
CA GLU A 471 -16.47 21.52 -3.36
C GLU A 471 -17.52 21.05 -4.37
N VAL A 472 -17.85 19.76 -4.33
CA VAL A 472 -18.97 19.20 -5.08
C VAL A 472 -20.24 19.70 -4.40
N SER A 473 -20.64 20.92 -4.73
CA SER A 473 -21.94 21.42 -4.33
C SER A 473 -22.98 20.50 -4.98
N LEU A 474 -23.84 19.90 -4.15
CA LEU A 474 -25.02 19.13 -4.59
C LEU A 474 -26.01 19.99 -5.41
N GLN A 475 -25.71 21.28 -5.59
CA GLN A 475 -26.49 22.26 -6.34
C GLN A 475 -25.81 22.71 -7.66
N ASP A 476 -24.66 22.14 -8.04
CA ASP A 476 -23.87 22.63 -9.18
C ASP A 476 -24.63 22.59 -10.52
N ARG A 477 -24.82 23.78 -11.08
CA ARG A 477 -25.32 24.00 -12.45
C ARG A 477 -24.37 23.35 -13.46
N THR A 478 -24.92 22.56 -14.37
CA THR A 478 -24.15 22.00 -15.50
C THR A 478 -24.39 22.87 -16.72
N THR A 479 -23.41 23.68 -17.14
CA THR A 479 -23.53 24.56 -18.30
C THR A 479 -22.87 23.91 -19.52
N TYR A 480 -23.65 23.64 -20.57
CA TYR A 480 -23.14 23.23 -21.87
C TYR A 480 -22.93 24.44 -22.77
N THR A 481 -21.68 24.81 -23.02
CA THR A 481 -21.37 25.92 -23.94
C THR A 481 -21.32 25.43 -25.38
N ALA A 482 -22.21 25.95 -26.21
CA ALA A 482 -22.30 25.66 -27.65
C ALA A 482 -21.93 26.92 -28.44
N SER A 483 -21.00 26.80 -29.38
CA SER A 483 -20.33 27.97 -30.00
C SER A 483 -20.35 27.92 -31.52
N THR A 484 -20.51 29.08 -32.17
CA THR A 484 -20.40 29.21 -33.64
C THR A 484 -19.01 28.84 -34.20
N ARG A 485 -18.00 28.66 -33.35
CA ARG A 485 -16.65 28.21 -33.75
C ARG A 485 -16.65 26.81 -34.38
N SER A 486 -17.62 25.97 -34.01
CA SER A 486 -17.69 24.56 -34.42
C SER A 486 -18.96 24.30 -35.23
N ALA A 487 -18.81 23.74 -36.44
CA ALA A 487 -19.92 23.19 -37.21
C ALA A 487 -20.32 21.77 -36.75
N LEU A 488 -19.53 21.16 -35.87
CA LEU A 488 -19.86 19.85 -35.31
C LEU A 488 -20.99 19.99 -34.29
N PRO A 489 -21.96 19.06 -34.31
CA PRO A 489 -23.05 19.08 -33.35
C PRO A 489 -22.55 18.77 -31.94
N HIS A 490 -23.11 19.47 -30.98
CA HIS A 490 -22.86 19.27 -29.56
C HIS A 490 -23.82 18.20 -28.99
N LEU A 491 -23.35 17.44 -28.01
CA LEU A 491 -24.13 16.41 -27.33
C LEU A 491 -24.30 16.80 -25.86
N GLY A 492 -25.55 16.93 -25.41
CA GLY A 492 -25.87 17.14 -23.99
C GLY A 492 -26.69 16.00 -23.42
N ARG A 493 -26.30 15.56 -22.21
CA ARG A 493 -27.05 14.58 -21.43
C ARG A 493 -27.42 15.22 -20.10
N PRO A 494 -28.63 15.78 -19.94
CA PRO A 494 -29.06 16.40 -18.70
C PRO A 494 -29.14 15.37 -17.56
N LEU A 495 -28.08 15.31 -16.74
CA LEU A 495 -27.98 14.39 -15.59
C LEU A 495 -28.38 15.04 -14.26
N ARG A 496 -28.43 16.39 -14.20
CA ARG A 496 -28.65 17.18 -12.99
C ARG A 496 -29.78 18.19 -13.17
N ASN A 497 -30.54 18.46 -12.11
CA ASN A 497 -31.72 19.34 -12.09
C ASN A 497 -31.42 20.80 -12.51
N ASN A 498 -30.15 21.21 -12.49
CA ASN A 498 -29.70 22.58 -12.77
C ASN A 498 -28.90 22.67 -14.10
N THR A 499 -29.22 21.86 -15.10
CA THR A 499 -28.52 21.89 -16.41
C THR A 499 -28.97 23.09 -17.24
N GLU A 500 -28.04 23.81 -17.86
CA GLU A 500 -28.31 24.92 -18.78
C GLU A 500 -27.46 24.82 -20.06
N ILE A 501 -27.92 25.45 -21.14
CA ILE A 501 -27.18 25.56 -22.41
C ILE A 501 -26.80 27.02 -22.60
N PHE A 502 -25.53 27.30 -22.90
CA PHE A 502 -25.04 28.65 -23.16
C PHE A 502 -24.59 28.78 -24.62
N LEU A 503 -25.25 29.66 -25.37
CA LEU A 503 -24.93 30.00 -26.75
C LEU A 503 -23.85 31.08 -26.78
N SER A 504 -22.71 30.74 -27.37
CA SER A 504 -21.56 31.63 -27.51
C SER A 504 -21.32 31.99 -28.97
N HIS A 505 -21.11 33.28 -29.22
CA HIS A 505 -20.70 33.78 -30.54
C HIS A 505 -19.18 33.96 -30.58
N ASP A 506 -18.51 33.24 -31.49
CA ASP A 506 -17.12 33.48 -31.85
C ASP A 506 -17.01 34.43 -33.05
N LYS A 507 -16.89 35.73 -32.75
CA LYS A 507 -16.73 36.80 -33.75
C LYS A 507 -15.52 36.59 -34.66
N ALA A 508 -14.42 36.05 -34.12
CA ALA A 508 -13.20 35.85 -34.89
C ALA A 508 -13.38 34.74 -35.93
N SER A 509 -14.06 33.65 -35.56
CA SER A 509 -14.33 32.54 -36.49
C SER A 509 -15.37 32.88 -37.56
N GLU A 510 -16.37 33.72 -37.25
CA GLU A 510 -17.41 34.14 -38.22
C GLU A 510 -16.80 34.89 -39.42
N VAL A 511 -15.80 35.73 -39.19
CA VAL A 511 -15.10 36.50 -40.25
C VAL A 511 -14.53 35.58 -41.33
N PHE A 512 -14.04 34.39 -40.96
CA PHE A 512 -13.37 33.48 -41.89
C PHE A 512 -14.27 32.36 -42.42
N LYS A 513 -15.28 31.94 -41.65
CA LYS A 513 -16.10 30.75 -41.96
C LYS A 513 -17.57 31.05 -42.21
N GLY A 514 -17.96 32.33 -42.15
CA GLY A 514 -19.34 32.76 -42.17
C GLY A 514 -20.10 32.34 -40.91
N ARG A 515 -21.39 32.71 -40.86
CA ARG A 515 -22.28 32.33 -39.77
C ARG A 515 -22.58 30.83 -39.83
N GLN A 516 -22.18 30.11 -38.79
CA GLN A 516 -22.43 28.67 -38.67
C GLN A 516 -23.59 28.41 -37.70
N PRO A 517 -24.52 27.51 -38.03
CA PRO A 517 -25.57 27.10 -37.11
C PRO A 517 -24.97 26.25 -35.98
N VAL A 518 -25.43 26.49 -34.76
CA VAL A 518 -25.16 25.64 -33.61
C VAL A 518 -26.22 24.55 -33.56
N THR A 519 -25.78 23.29 -33.65
CA THR A 519 -26.66 22.13 -33.49
C THR A 519 -26.36 21.46 -32.17
N PHE A 520 -27.39 21.18 -31.38
CA PHE A 520 -27.25 20.59 -30.05
C PHE A 520 -28.24 19.44 -29.87
N TYR A 521 -27.75 18.21 -29.73
CA TYR A 521 -28.61 17.08 -29.45
C TYR A 521 -28.76 16.86 -27.95
N LEU A 522 -30.00 16.82 -27.48
CA LEU A 522 -30.36 16.53 -26.10
C LEU A 522 -30.94 15.12 -25.99
N TYR A 523 -30.26 14.28 -25.19
CA TYR A 523 -30.69 12.93 -24.86
C TYR A 523 -30.75 12.76 -23.34
N GLY A 524 -31.92 12.47 -22.79
CA GLY A 524 -32.07 12.17 -21.38
C GLY A 524 -31.73 10.72 -21.03
N THR A 525 -31.35 10.48 -19.78
CA THR A 525 -31.02 9.15 -19.24
C THR A 525 -32.00 8.67 -18.19
N ARG A 526 -32.97 9.50 -17.78
CA ARG A 526 -33.84 9.28 -16.61
C ARG A 526 -35.24 8.77 -16.95
N GLY A 527 -35.66 8.72 -18.22
CA GLY A 527 -37.00 8.27 -18.62
C GLY A 527 -37.01 7.28 -19.79
N ARG A 528 -38.20 6.75 -20.12
CA ARG A 528 -38.39 5.84 -21.26
C ARG A 528 -38.09 6.59 -22.57
N ASN A 529 -37.47 5.93 -23.55
CA ASN A 529 -37.14 6.48 -24.87
C ASN A 529 -36.16 7.67 -24.88
N GLY A 530 -35.29 7.81 -23.88
CA GLY A 530 -34.28 8.88 -23.86
C GLY A 530 -34.84 10.27 -23.55
N SER A 531 -36.01 10.33 -22.91
CA SER A 531 -36.65 11.56 -22.44
C SER A 531 -35.88 12.24 -21.30
N TYR A 532 -36.05 13.56 -21.16
CA TYR A 532 -35.53 14.34 -20.04
C TYR A 532 -36.68 15.14 -19.38
N HIS A 533 -36.84 14.96 -18.08
CA HIS A 533 -38.00 15.46 -17.32
C HIS A 533 -37.72 16.77 -16.58
N GLN A 534 -36.94 17.66 -17.18
CA GLN A 534 -36.58 18.95 -16.59
C GLN A 534 -36.56 20.05 -17.65
N GLU A 535 -36.99 21.25 -17.26
CA GLU A 535 -36.83 22.43 -18.11
C GLU A 535 -35.35 22.84 -18.15
N ILE A 536 -34.89 23.23 -19.34
CA ILE A 536 -33.49 23.58 -19.58
C ILE A 536 -33.43 25.04 -20.01
N PRO A 537 -32.87 25.96 -19.21
CA PRO A 537 -32.63 27.32 -19.67
C PRO A 537 -31.56 27.34 -20.76
N ILE A 538 -31.86 27.96 -21.89
CA ILE A 538 -30.90 28.30 -22.93
C ILE A 538 -30.58 29.79 -22.80
N ARG A 539 -29.31 30.13 -22.57
CA ARG A 539 -28.80 31.49 -22.34
C ARG A 539 -27.87 31.91 -23.48
N CYS A 540 -27.63 33.22 -23.59
CA CYS A 540 -26.63 33.80 -24.48
C CYS A 540 -25.83 34.89 -23.74
N GLY A 541 -24.83 35.47 -24.41
CA GLY A 541 -24.08 36.61 -23.89
C GLY A 541 -24.96 37.82 -23.58
N LYS A 542 -24.48 38.71 -22.69
CA LYS A 542 -25.22 39.86 -22.15
C LYS A 542 -25.77 40.83 -23.21
N ASP A 543 -25.11 40.92 -24.36
CA ASP A 543 -25.48 41.82 -25.46
C ASP A 543 -26.25 41.09 -26.58
N TYR A 544 -26.74 39.87 -26.32
CA TYR A 544 -27.47 39.05 -27.28
C TYR A 544 -28.88 38.78 -26.78
N THR A 545 -29.79 38.57 -27.73
CA THR A 545 -31.16 38.13 -27.47
C THR A 545 -31.38 36.72 -27.99
N ILE A 546 -32.41 36.03 -27.47
CA ILE A 546 -32.86 34.73 -28.00
C ILE A 546 -34.31 34.90 -28.45
N ASN A 547 -34.58 34.63 -29.72
CA ASN A 547 -35.89 34.81 -30.36
C ASN A 547 -36.47 36.21 -30.08
N GLY A 548 -35.62 37.25 -30.09
CA GLY A 548 -36.01 38.64 -29.87
C GLY A 548 -36.28 39.03 -28.41
N LYS A 549 -35.99 38.16 -27.43
CA LYS A 549 -36.20 38.43 -26.00
C LYS A 549 -34.89 38.44 -25.22
N GLU A 550 -34.86 39.26 -24.17
CA GLU A 550 -33.77 39.28 -23.19
C GLU A 550 -33.95 38.16 -22.16
N GLY A 551 -32.83 37.53 -21.76
CA GLY A 551 -32.82 36.47 -20.77
C GLY A 551 -32.91 35.05 -21.35
N PRO A 552 -32.92 34.02 -20.49
CA PRO A 552 -32.96 32.63 -20.94
C PRO A 552 -34.31 32.30 -21.58
N ILE A 553 -34.30 31.59 -22.71
CA ILE A 553 -35.49 30.85 -23.14
C ILE A 553 -35.54 29.55 -22.34
N MET A 554 -36.67 29.32 -21.65
CA MET A 554 -36.89 28.07 -20.94
C MET A 554 -37.34 27.03 -21.95
N PHE A 555 -36.49 26.03 -22.16
CA PHE A 555 -36.81 24.91 -23.02
C PHE A 555 -37.59 23.87 -22.21
N PRO A 556 -38.79 23.47 -22.63
CA PRO A 556 -39.68 22.65 -21.81
C PRO A 556 -39.13 21.24 -21.62
N ASN A 557 -39.64 20.56 -20.59
CA ASN A 557 -39.55 19.10 -20.46
C ASN A 557 -40.13 18.44 -21.72
N MET A 558 -39.41 17.45 -22.27
CA MET A 558 -39.86 16.67 -23.43
C MET A 558 -39.81 15.16 -23.15
N ASN A 559 -40.81 14.45 -23.67
CA ASN A 559 -40.93 12.99 -23.56
C ASN A 559 -40.14 12.22 -24.64
N ALA A 560 -39.28 12.91 -25.38
CA ALA A 560 -38.44 12.32 -26.42
C ALA A 560 -37.12 13.10 -26.58
N PRO A 561 -36.10 12.52 -27.23
CA PRO A 561 -34.88 13.25 -27.58
C PRO A 561 -35.20 14.40 -28.53
N VAL A 562 -34.40 15.45 -28.48
CA VAL A 562 -34.58 16.61 -29.35
C VAL A 562 -33.26 17.11 -29.91
N THR A 563 -33.29 17.68 -31.11
CA THR A 563 -32.22 18.56 -31.59
C THR A 563 -32.65 20.00 -31.41
N ILE A 564 -31.82 20.79 -30.76
CA ILE A 564 -31.93 22.25 -30.76
C ILE A 564 -31.04 22.80 -31.87
N TYR A 565 -31.59 23.72 -32.65
CA TYR A 565 -30.89 24.47 -33.68
C TYR A 565 -30.86 25.93 -33.26
N ALA A 566 -29.67 26.53 -33.22
CA ALA A 566 -29.50 27.94 -32.90
C ALA A 566 -28.68 28.62 -34.00
N VAL A 567 -29.24 29.65 -34.61
CA VAL A 567 -28.58 30.44 -35.68
C VAL A 567 -28.54 31.90 -35.25
N LEU A 568 -27.38 32.53 -35.37
CA LEU A 568 -27.27 33.96 -35.09
C LEU A 568 -27.77 34.76 -36.30
N GLU A 569 -28.91 35.43 -36.16
CA GLU A 569 -29.45 36.39 -37.13
C GLU A 569 -28.93 37.81 -36.80
N ASP A 570 -28.96 38.70 -37.80
CA ASP A 570 -28.21 39.96 -37.86
C ASP A 570 -27.87 40.64 -36.52
N GLY A 571 -26.57 40.59 -36.20
CA GLY A 571 -25.90 41.41 -35.20
C GLY A 571 -25.89 40.83 -33.79
N THR A 572 -27.03 40.40 -33.25
CA THR A 572 -27.14 40.04 -31.82
C THR A 572 -28.28 39.07 -31.46
N ASN A 573 -29.11 38.61 -32.40
CA ASN A 573 -30.28 37.78 -32.07
C ASN A 573 -30.08 36.31 -32.45
N TRP A 574 -30.11 35.43 -31.46
CA TRP A 574 -30.12 33.99 -31.68
C TRP A 574 -31.53 33.51 -31.99
N ARG A 575 -31.72 32.96 -33.19
CA ARG A 575 -32.92 32.21 -33.54
C ARG A 575 -32.76 30.77 -33.11
N VAL A 576 -33.53 30.37 -32.10
CA VAL A 576 -33.50 29.03 -31.51
C VAL A 576 -34.79 28.29 -31.84
N THR A 577 -34.66 27.16 -32.53
CA THR A 577 -35.72 26.22 -32.87
C THR A 577 -35.34 24.82 -32.42
N TYR A 578 -36.26 23.88 -32.47
CA TYR A 578 -35.99 22.49 -32.13
C TYR A 578 -36.80 21.52 -32.98
N THR A 579 -36.28 20.30 -33.09
CA THR A 579 -36.97 19.15 -33.69
C THR A 579 -37.02 18.03 -32.67
N GLU A 580 -38.22 17.51 -32.42
CA GLU A 580 -38.42 16.30 -31.62
C GLU A 580 -38.17 15.05 -32.46
N HIS A 581 -37.45 14.08 -31.90
CA HIS A 581 -37.17 12.81 -32.58
C HIS A 581 -38.10 11.73 -32.10
N GLN A 582 -38.76 11.05 -33.03
CA GLN A 582 -39.44 9.81 -32.72
C GLN A 582 -38.41 8.68 -32.63
N VAL A 583 -38.42 7.96 -31.51
CA VAL A 583 -37.58 6.78 -31.28
C VAL A 583 -38.50 5.56 -31.30
N LEU A 584 -38.19 4.60 -32.18
CA LEU A 584 -38.92 3.33 -32.33
C LEU A 584 -38.85 2.46 -31.07
#